data_AF-A0A1F6HD42-F1
#
_entry.id   AF-A0A1F6HD42-F1
#
_cell.length_a   1.000
_cell.length_b   1.000
_cell.length_c   1.000
_cell.angle_alpha   90.00
_cell.angle_beta   90.00
_cell.angle_gamma   90.00
#
_symmetry.space_group_name_H-M   'P 1'
#
loop_
_entity.id
_entity.type
_entity.pdbx_description
1 polymer ?
#
loop_
_entity_poly.entity_id
_entity_poly.type
_entity_poly.pdbx_seq_one_letter_code
_entity_poly.pdbx_strand_id
1 'polypeptide(L)'
;MRRYIFLGEKDIFEALNKVRDAFLAAKDGNEVNKIIDGLLTFDEKLKIGRRILIAQCLKQKLSIEQTSHLLKVGKNTVMHVSRRLEKYEEWFELIEERSKKVEKEYEKRRYKSTGSPKLVKKKMIYTGFTRKQVKRN
;
A
#
# COMPACT_ATOMS: atom_id res chain seq x y z
N MET A 1 -16.97 3.27 -21.76
CA MET A 1 -16.08 2.61 -22.72
C MET A 1 -15.75 1.20 -22.20
N ARG A 2 -16.48 0.16 -22.63
CA ARG A 2 -16.05 -1.24 -22.41
C ARG A 2 -14.95 -1.51 -23.44
N ARG A 3 -13.70 -1.32 -23.03
CA ARG A 3 -12.53 -1.52 -23.90
C ARG A 3 -12.33 -3.00 -24.27
N TYR A 4 -12.98 -3.89 -23.52
CA TYR A 4 -13.00 -5.33 -23.75
C TYR A 4 -14.37 -5.71 -24.31
N ILE A 5 -14.38 -6.06 -25.60
CA ILE A 5 -15.61 -6.24 -26.35
C ILE A 5 -16.07 -7.71 -26.29
N PHE A 6 -15.14 -8.65 -26.08
CA PHE A 6 -15.40 -10.08 -25.96
C PHE A 6 -14.34 -10.75 -25.06
N LEU A 7 -14.49 -10.68 -23.73
CA LEU A 7 -13.72 -11.53 -22.82
C LEU A 7 -14.63 -12.61 -22.26
N GLY A 8 -14.25 -13.87 -22.43
CA GLY A 8 -14.86 -14.97 -21.70
C GLY A 8 -14.46 -14.91 -20.23
N GLU A 9 -15.19 -15.62 -19.37
CA GLU A 9 -14.84 -15.72 -17.94
C GLU A 9 -13.41 -16.25 -17.76
N LYS A 10 -12.99 -17.21 -18.59
CA LYS A 10 -11.63 -17.77 -18.57
C LYS A 10 -10.57 -16.70 -18.77
N ASP A 11 -10.73 -15.81 -19.76
CA ASP A 11 -9.76 -14.77 -20.06
C ASP A 11 -9.66 -13.77 -18.90
N ILE A 12 -10.79 -13.47 -18.25
CA ILE A 12 -10.85 -12.62 -17.05
C ILE A 12 -10.10 -13.30 -15.89
N PHE A 13 -10.39 -14.56 -15.61
CA PHE A 13 -9.74 -15.30 -14.51
C PHE A 13 -8.23 -15.42 -14.73
N GLU A 14 -7.80 -15.72 -15.95
CA GLU A 14 -6.39 -15.81 -16.30
C GLU A 14 -5.68 -14.47 -16.10
N ALA A 15 -6.26 -13.38 -16.61
CA ALA A 15 -5.72 -12.05 -16.41
C ALA A 15 -5.63 -11.67 -14.91
N LEU A 16 -6.66 -11.96 -14.12
CA LEU A 16 -6.67 -11.67 -12.69
C LEU A 16 -5.66 -12.53 -11.90
N ASN A 17 -5.44 -13.78 -12.31
CA ASN A 17 -4.41 -14.63 -11.71
C ASN A 17 -3.00 -14.06 -11.97
N LYS A 18 -2.73 -13.58 -13.19
CA LYS A 18 -1.43 -12.92 -13.49
C LYS A 18 -1.18 -11.68 -12.64
N VAL A 19 -2.22 -10.90 -12.35
CA VAL A 19 -2.11 -9.76 -11.43
C VAL A 19 -1.74 -10.24 -10.01
N ARG A 20 -2.37 -11.32 -9.53
CA ARG A 20 -2.05 -11.90 -8.21
C ARG A 20 -0.60 -12.38 -8.15
N ASP A 21 -0.16 -13.11 -9.17
CA ASP A 21 1.22 -13.63 -9.26
C ASP A 21 2.24 -12.49 -9.21
N ALA A 22 1.99 -11.41 -9.97
CA ALA A 22 2.87 -10.24 -9.99
C ALA A 22 3.01 -9.58 -8.60
N PHE A 23 1.92 -9.47 -7.83
CA PHE A 23 1.98 -8.89 -6.48
C PHE A 23 2.62 -9.81 -5.44
N LEU A 24 2.54 -11.14 -5.61
CA LEU A 24 3.14 -12.12 -4.70
C LEU A 24 4.62 -12.43 -5.02
N ALA A 25 5.08 -12.11 -6.23
CA ALA A 25 6.46 -12.35 -6.66
C ALA A 25 7.51 -11.49 -5.92
N ALA A 26 7.12 -10.33 -5.39
CA ALA A 26 8.06 -9.36 -4.84
C ALA A 26 8.57 -9.71 -3.44
N LYS A 27 9.89 -9.79 -3.27
CA LYS A 27 10.54 -10.08 -1.98
C LYS A 27 10.68 -8.87 -1.08
N ASP A 28 10.78 -7.67 -1.64
CA ASP A 28 10.97 -6.43 -0.91
C ASP A 28 10.29 -5.25 -1.64
N GLY A 29 10.35 -4.06 -1.05
CA GLY A 29 9.79 -2.86 -1.66
C GLY A 29 10.54 -2.36 -2.91
N ASN A 30 11.76 -2.82 -3.17
CA ASN A 30 12.48 -2.49 -4.40
C ASN A 30 11.96 -3.30 -5.58
N GLU A 31 11.75 -4.61 -5.39
CA GLU A 31 11.11 -5.47 -6.38
C GLU A 31 9.67 -5.04 -6.64
N VAL A 32 8.91 -4.66 -5.59
CA VAL A 32 7.59 -4.05 -5.78
C VAL A 32 7.66 -2.85 -6.73
N ASN A 33 8.62 -1.92 -6.53
CA ASN A 33 8.75 -0.76 -7.41
C ASN A 33 9.01 -1.16 -8.86
N LYS A 34 9.94 -2.10 -9.10
CA LYS A 34 10.23 -2.59 -10.45
C LYS A 34 8.99 -3.18 -11.12
N ILE A 35 8.22 -3.98 -10.38
CA ILE A 35 6.99 -4.60 -10.89
C ILE A 35 5.94 -3.54 -11.21
N ILE A 36 5.64 -2.61 -10.29
CA ILE A 36 4.62 -1.58 -10.53
C ILE A 36 5.04 -0.59 -11.61
N ASP A 37 6.34 -0.29 -11.76
CA ASP A 37 6.84 0.61 -12.79
C ASP A 37 6.80 -0.03 -14.18
N GLY A 38 6.97 -1.35 -14.26
CA GLY A 38 6.82 -2.10 -15.51
C GLY A 38 5.36 -2.39 -15.89
N LEU A 39 4.46 -2.53 -14.91
CA LEU A 39 3.06 -2.92 -15.14
C LEU A 39 2.11 -1.73 -15.28
N LEU A 40 2.33 -0.65 -14.52
CA LEU A 40 1.36 0.42 -14.34
C LEU A 40 1.90 1.77 -14.80
N THR A 41 1.05 2.52 -15.48
CA THR A 41 1.28 3.93 -15.77
C THR A 41 1.35 4.76 -14.49
N PHE A 42 1.94 5.96 -14.57
CA PHE A 42 1.98 6.89 -13.44
C PHE A 42 0.59 7.21 -12.89
N ASP A 43 -0.39 7.42 -13.78
CA ASP A 43 -1.77 7.73 -13.40
C ASP A 43 -2.46 6.55 -12.70
N GLU A 44 -2.24 5.32 -13.14
CA GLU A 44 -2.75 4.12 -12.46
C GLU A 44 -2.17 3.95 -11.05
N LYS A 45 -0.85 4.13 -10.91
CA LYS A 45 -0.17 4.11 -9.61
C LYS A 45 -0.76 5.15 -8.67
N LEU A 46 -0.94 6.38 -9.16
CA LEU A 46 -1.53 7.46 -8.39
C LEU A 46 -2.97 7.13 -8.00
N LYS A 47 -3.81 6.67 -8.92
CA LYS A 47 -5.21 6.29 -8.66
C LYS A 47 -5.33 5.21 -7.60
N ILE A 48 -4.51 4.16 -7.66
CA ILE A 48 -4.50 3.08 -6.66
C ILE A 48 -4.10 3.64 -5.29
N GLY A 49 -2.97 4.36 -5.21
CA GLY A 49 -2.50 4.95 -3.96
C GLY A 49 -3.52 5.91 -3.33
N ARG A 50 -4.20 6.70 -4.17
CA ARG A 50 -5.23 7.65 -3.72
C ARG A 50 -6.47 6.97 -3.16
N ARG A 51 -6.88 5.82 -3.70
CA ARG A 51 -7.98 5.02 -3.12
C ARG A 51 -7.65 4.49 -1.73
N ILE A 52 -6.39 4.10 -1.50
CA ILE A 52 -5.92 3.68 -0.18
C ILE A 52 -5.94 4.85 0.81
N LEU A 53 -5.47 6.04 0.40
CA LEU A 53 -5.51 7.24 1.24
C LEU A 53 -6.95 7.68 1.57
N ILE A 54 -7.86 7.61 0.60
CA ILE A 54 -9.29 7.87 0.84
C ILE A 54 -9.82 6.90 1.90
N ALA A 55 -9.52 5.61 1.76
CA ALA A 55 -9.98 4.61 2.71
C ALA A 55 -9.45 4.86 4.14
N GLN A 56 -8.21 5.30 4.25
CA GLN A 56 -7.61 5.71 5.51
C GLN A 56 -8.37 6.89 6.16
N CYS A 57 -8.67 7.94 5.39
CA CYS A 57 -9.46 9.08 5.88
C CYS A 57 -10.86 8.65 6.34
N LEU A 58 -11.53 7.79 5.56
CA LEU A 58 -12.87 7.30 5.91
C LEU A 58 -12.86 6.44 7.18
N LYS A 59 -11.87 5.56 7.37
CA LYS A 59 -11.70 4.81 8.65
C LYS A 59 -11.39 5.73 9.83
N GLN A 60 -10.76 6.88 9.60
CA GLN A 60 -10.56 7.95 10.60
C GLN A 60 -11.82 8.82 10.83
N LYS A 61 -12.96 8.42 10.27
CA LYS A 61 -14.27 9.10 10.41
C LYS A 61 -14.30 10.50 9.79
N LEU A 62 -13.44 10.81 8.82
CA LEU A 62 -13.58 12.03 8.02
C LEU A 62 -14.78 11.90 7.08
N SER A 63 -15.51 13.00 6.90
CA SER A 63 -16.62 13.03 5.96
C SER A 63 -16.16 12.95 4.50
N ILE A 64 -17.09 12.69 3.58
CA ILE A 64 -16.84 12.69 2.15
C ILE A 64 -16.29 14.06 1.70
N GLU A 65 -16.89 15.14 2.19
CA GLU A 65 -16.48 16.53 1.96
C GLU A 65 -15.05 16.78 2.43
N GLN A 66 -14.75 16.42 3.68
CA GLN A 66 -13.42 16.63 4.27
C GLN A 66 -12.36 15.84 3.52
N THR A 67 -12.64 14.57 3.22
CA THR A 67 -11.71 13.70 2.47
C THR A 67 -11.48 14.23 1.05
N SER A 68 -12.55 14.68 0.38
CA SER A 68 -12.48 15.29 -0.96
C SER A 68 -11.59 16.53 -0.97
N HIS A 69 -11.78 17.43 0.01
CA HIS A 69 -11.00 18.66 0.12
C HIS A 69 -9.54 18.40 0.51
N LEU A 70 -9.31 17.59 1.56
CA LEU A 70 -7.98 17.27 2.07
C LEU A 70 -7.12 16.60 0.99
N LEU A 71 -7.70 15.61 0.31
CA LEU A 71 -6.95 14.88 -0.69
C LEU A 71 -6.91 15.67 -2.01
N LYS A 72 -7.88 16.52 -2.34
CA LYS A 72 -8.11 17.07 -3.70
C LYS A 72 -8.55 15.96 -4.66
N VAL A 73 -9.62 15.24 -4.28
CA VAL A 73 -10.25 14.19 -5.10
C VAL A 73 -11.71 14.52 -5.28
N GLY A 74 -12.28 14.27 -6.46
CA GLY A 74 -13.72 14.44 -6.68
C GLY A 74 -14.58 13.55 -5.76
N LYS A 75 -15.68 14.11 -5.24
CA LYS A 75 -16.60 13.42 -4.31
C LYS A 75 -17.07 12.06 -4.80
N ASN A 76 -17.30 11.89 -6.10
CA ASN A 76 -17.71 10.61 -6.70
C ASN A 76 -16.69 9.49 -6.46
N THR A 77 -15.39 9.80 -6.49
CA THR A 77 -14.35 8.81 -6.22
C THR A 77 -14.32 8.45 -4.73
N VAL A 78 -14.50 9.44 -3.85
CA VAL A 78 -14.58 9.21 -2.40
C VAL A 78 -15.78 8.32 -2.06
N MET A 79 -16.96 8.66 -2.61
CA MET A 79 -18.18 7.87 -2.47
C MET A 79 -18.02 6.45 -3.03
N HIS A 80 -17.34 6.29 -4.16
CA HIS A 80 -17.03 4.97 -4.71
C HIS A 80 -16.21 4.13 -3.72
N VAL A 81 -15.17 4.71 -3.13
CA VAL A 81 -14.33 4.01 -2.14
C VAL A 81 -15.12 3.70 -0.86
N SER A 82 -15.96 4.61 -0.37
CA SER A 82 -16.84 4.35 0.79
C SER A 82 -17.69 3.10 0.57
N ARG A 83 -18.43 3.04 -0.55
CA ARG A 83 -19.25 1.87 -0.90
C ARG A 83 -18.44 0.58 -1.02
N ARG A 84 -17.19 0.67 -1.46
CA ARG A 84 -16.29 -0.51 -1.56
C ARG A 84 -15.77 -0.95 -0.20
N LEU A 85 -15.51 -0.03 0.73
CA LEU A 85 -15.15 -0.34 2.11
C LEU A 85 -16.32 -0.99 2.86
N GLU A 86 -17.54 -0.50 2.65
CA GLU A 86 -18.74 -1.11 3.23
C GLU A 86 -18.99 -2.51 2.65
N LYS A 87 -18.81 -2.69 1.34
CA LYS A 87 -19.04 -3.97 0.66
C LYS A 87 -17.97 -5.02 0.94
N TYR A 88 -16.73 -4.60 1.11
CA TYR A 88 -15.59 -5.47 1.34
C TYR A 88 -14.89 -4.95 2.60
N GLU A 89 -15.30 -5.43 3.77
CA GLU A 89 -14.87 -4.83 5.03
C GLU A 89 -13.36 -5.04 5.28
N GLU A 90 -12.85 -6.20 4.88
CA GLU A 90 -11.51 -6.68 5.27
C GLU A 90 -10.36 -6.17 4.38
N TRP A 91 -10.61 -5.70 3.14
CA TRP A 91 -9.50 -5.44 2.21
C TRP A 91 -8.54 -4.36 2.75
N PHE A 92 -9.08 -3.34 3.42
CA PHE A 92 -8.27 -2.27 3.97
C PHE A 92 -7.54 -2.72 5.24
N GLU A 93 -8.14 -3.61 6.01
CA GLU A 93 -7.53 -4.17 7.23
C GLU A 93 -6.32 -5.03 6.88
N LEU A 94 -6.42 -5.86 5.84
CA LEU A 94 -5.27 -6.62 5.30
C LEU A 94 -4.10 -5.70 4.90
N ILE A 95 -4.40 -4.56 4.27
CA ILE A 95 -3.38 -3.56 3.91
C ILE A 95 -2.78 -2.92 5.17
N GLU A 96 -3.62 -2.56 6.14
CA GLU A 96 -3.17 -1.91 7.36
C GLU A 96 -2.30 -2.83 8.21
N GLU A 97 -2.72 -4.08 8.42
CA GLU A 97 -1.94 -5.10 9.11
C GLU A 97 -0.59 -5.32 8.44
N ARG A 98 -0.58 -5.40 7.11
CA ARG A 98 0.67 -5.56 6.36
C ARG A 98 1.58 -4.35 6.55
N SER A 99 1.01 -3.13 6.51
CA SER A 99 1.76 -1.90 6.76
C SER A 99 2.36 -1.87 8.17
N LYS A 100 1.59 -2.25 9.20
CA LYS A 100 2.07 -2.34 10.59
C LYS A 100 3.23 -3.33 10.75
N LYS A 101 3.16 -4.50 10.11
CA LYS A 101 4.25 -5.50 10.12
C LYS A 101 5.54 -4.91 9.52
N VAL A 102 5.41 -4.24 8.38
CA VAL A 102 6.54 -3.60 7.70
C VAL A 102 7.14 -2.48 8.53
N GLU A 103 6.30 -1.63 9.13
CA GLU A 103 6.75 -0.53 9.97
C GLU A 103 7.48 -1.02 11.22
N LYS A 104 6.96 -2.08 11.86
CA LYS A 104 7.60 -2.71 13.02
C LYS A 104 8.99 -3.27 12.68
N GLU A 105 9.16 -3.89 11.52
CA GLU A 105 10.47 -4.37 11.09
C GLU A 105 11.43 -3.22 10.74
N TYR A 106 10.91 -2.18 10.10
CA TYR A 106 11.66 -0.96 9.80
C TYR A 106 12.17 -0.29 11.08
N GLU A 107 11.29 0.00 12.04
CA GLU A 107 11.66 0.64 13.31
C GLU A 107 12.71 -0.16 14.09
N LYS A 108 12.62 -1.49 14.10
CA LYS A 108 13.61 -2.37 14.74
C LYS A 108 15.01 -2.26 14.12
N ARG A 109 15.09 -2.01 12.81
CA ARG A 109 16.35 -2.06 12.05
C ARG A 109 16.91 -0.69 11.71
N ARG A 110 16.09 0.36 11.76
CA ARG A 110 16.49 1.72 11.36
C ARG A 110 17.53 2.32 12.31
N TYR A 111 17.58 1.87 13.56
CA TYR A 111 18.62 2.28 14.51
C TYR A 111 19.33 1.09 15.13
N LYS A 112 20.65 1.22 15.31
CA LYS A 112 21.45 0.33 16.15
C LYS A 112 21.95 1.10 17.35
N SER A 113 21.87 0.47 18.52
CA SER A 113 22.50 1.01 19.73
C SER A 113 24.00 0.79 19.64
N THR A 114 24.79 1.85 19.67
CA THR A 114 26.25 1.82 19.69
C THR A 114 26.77 2.41 21.00
N GLY A 115 27.69 1.70 21.66
CA GLY A 115 28.30 2.09 22.92
C GLY A 115 28.73 0.88 23.73
N SER A 116 29.80 1.04 24.53
CA SER A 116 30.28 0.00 25.44
C SER A 116 29.18 -0.48 26.40
N PRO A 117 29.18 -1.76 26.83
CA PRO A 117 28.17 -2.32 27.74
C PRO A 117 27.99 -1.53 29.05
N LYS A 118 29.03 -0.78 29.46
CA LYS A 118 29.08 0.03 30.68
C LYS A 118 28.39 1.40 30.57
N LEU A 119 27.93 1.83 29.38
CA LEU A 119 27.27 3.13 29.21
C LEU A 119 25.77 3.03 29.52
N VAL A 120 25.32 3.84 30.50
CA VAL A 120 23.91 3.93 30.95
C VAL A 120 22.98 4.44 29.84
N LYS A 121 23.48 5.27 28.92
CA LYS A 121 22.76 5.70 27.71
C LYS A 121 23.56 5.31 26.46
N LYS A 122 23.03 4.34 25.70
CA LYS A 122 23.58 3.96 24.39
C LYS A 122 23.17 4.99 23.35
N LYS A 123 24.12 5.39 22.49
CA LYS A 123 23.84 6.28 21.36
C LYS A 123 23.18 5.48 20.25
N MET A 124 22.05 5.97 19.72
CA MET A 124 21.36 5.34 18.60
C MET A 124 21.92 5.92 17.29
N ILE A 125 22.48 5.07 16.43
CA ILE A 125 22.97 5.46 15.11
C ILE A 125 22.02 4.92 14.05
N TYR A 126 21.63 5.79 13.11
CA TYR A 126 20.81 5.41 11.96
C TYR A 126 21.58 4.47 11.04
N THR A 127 20.96 3.37 10.63
CA THR A 127 21.64 2.29 9.90
C THR A 127 21.64 2.45 8.38
N GLY A 128 20.94 3.46 7.85
CA GLY A 128 20.68 3.58 6.41
C GLY A 128 19.60 2.62 5.89
N PHE A 129 19.03 1.78 6.75
CA PHE A 129 17.95 0.87 6.41
C PHE A 129 16.68 1.65 6.06
N THR A 130 16.06 1.38 4.91
CA THR A 130 14.85 2.04 4.42
C THR A 130 13.65 1.10 4.44
N ARG A 131 12.44 1.66 4.44
CA ARG A 131 11.18 0.88 4.39
C ARG A 131 11.07 -0.03 3.15
N LYS A 132 11.80 0.28 2.07
CA LYS A 132 11.86 -0.54 0.85
C LYS A 132 12.65 -1.84 1.06
N GLN A 133 13.60 -1.87 1.99
CA GLN A 133 14.45 -3.04 2.26
C GLN A 133 13.82 -4.03 3.24
N VAL A 134 12.60 -3.73 3.74
CA VAL A 134 11.82 -4.65 4.57
C VAL A 134 11.27 -5.78 3.69
N LYS A 135 11.53 -7.03 4.11
CA LYS A 135 11.07 -8.22 3.39
C LYS A 135 9.55 -8.31 3.39
N ARG A 136 9.01 -8.77 2.26
CA ARG A 136 7.57 -8.87 1.96
C ARG A 136 7.10 -10.32 1.81
N ASN A 137 7.99 -11.29 1.98
CA ASN A 137 7.70 -12.72 2.09
C ASN A 137 8.44 -13.27 3.31
#